data_AF-A0A4R4T895-F1
#
_entry.id   AF-A0A4R4T895-F1
#
_cell.length_a   1.000
_cell.length_b   1.000
_cell.length_c   1.000
_cell.angle_alpha   90.00
_cell.angle_beta   90.00
_cell.angle_gamma   90.00
#
_symmetry.space_group_name_H-M   'P 1'
#
loop_
_entity.id
_entity.type
_entity.pdbx_description
1 polymer ?
#
loop_
_entity_poly.entity_id
_entity_poly.type
_entity_poly.pdbx_seq_one_letter_code
_entity_poly.pdbx_strand_id
1 'polypeptide(L)'
;MVEEGSAESASSMAKRRNRRTRSESKRRRVLYILLSDDEHAAVSRAAEREHLATAAWAALTLLAAADGTTRAEHTQVREVLQAVMQARGQAQRIGVNLNQAVTALNSGEVSSTIQWYAHAAARTVRKLDALADELRRRLP
;
A
#
# COMPACT_ATOMS: atom_id res chain seq x y z
N MET A 1 -47.26 1.43 -41.44
CA MET A 1 -46.97 2.48 -40.44
C MET A 1 -46.63 1.75 -39.16
N VAL A 2 -45.40 1.27 -38.95
CA VAL A 2 -44.17 2.03 -38.62
C VAL A 2 -44.44 3.06 -37.53
N GLU A 3 -44.01 2.73 -36.30
CA GLU A 3 -43.11 3.57 -35.50
C GLU A 3 -42.56 2.74 -34.33
N GLU A 4 -41.40 2.13 -34.59
CA GLU A 4 -40.39 1.87 -33.56
C GLU A 4 -39.81 3.21 -33.11
N GLY A 5 -39.59 3.42 -31.81
CA GLY A 5 -38.86 4.60 -31.37
C GLY A 5 -39.01 4.98 -29.90
N SER A 6 -38.69 4.08 -28.97
CA SER A 6 -38.54 4.48 -27.55
C SER A 6 -37.54 3.61 -26.78
N ALA A 7 -36.39 3.34 -27.40
CA ALA A 7 -35.33 2.54 -26.77
C ALA A 7 -34.02 3.31 -26.48
N GLU A 8 -33.89 4.59 -26.82
CA GLU A 8 -32.55 5.18 -26.98
C GLU A 8 -32.13 6.29 -26.00
N SER A 9 -32.93 6.65 -24.98
CA SER A 9 -32.61 7.82 -24.14
C SER A 9 -32.11 7.54 -22.72
N ALA A 10 -31.96 6.27 -22.29
CA ALA A 10 -31.49 5.95 -20.94
C ALA A 10 -30.09 5.28 -20.87
N SER A 11 -29.44 5.03 -22.01
CA SER A 11 -28.15 4.30 -22.08
C SER A 11 -26.93 5.20 -22.34
N SER A 12 -27.10 6.52 -22.39
CA SER A 12 -26.01 7.44 -22.79
C SER A 12 -25.22 8.09 -21.64
N MET A 13 -25.61 7.87 -20.37
CA MET A 13 -25.07 8.65 -19.24
C MET A 13 -24.37 7.85 -18.13
N ALA A 14 -23.99 6.59 -18.36
CA ALA A 14 -23.21 5.82 -17.38
C ALA A 14 -22.01 5.07 -17.95
N LYS A 15 -21.67 5.26 -19.22
CA LYS A 15 -20.35 4.85 -19.75
C LYS A 15 -19.40 6.04 -19.69
N ARG A 16 -19.23 6.58 -18.48
CA ARG A 16 -18.14 7.48 -18.13
C ARG A 16 -16.87 6.62 -18.13
N ARG A 17 -16.46 6.34 -19.36
CA ARG A 17 -15.27 5.62 -19.79
C ARG A 17 -14.16 6.12 -18.89
N ASN A 18 -13.68 5.23 -18.02
CA ASN A 18 -12.48 5.41 -17.23
C ASN A 18 -11.32 5.56 -18.22
N ARG A 19 -11.21 6.76 -18.79
CA ARG A 19 -10.16 7.18 -19.70
C ARG A 19 -8.98 7.44 -18.79
N ARG A 20 -8.33 6.35 -18.36
CA ARG A 20 -6.94 6.42 -17.87
C ARG A 20 -6.21 7.29 -18.88
N THR A 21 -5.79 8.46 -18.44
CA THR A 21 -4.91 9.36 -19.16
C THR A 21 -3.62 8.60 -19.41
N ARG A 22 -3.54 7.92 -20.55
CA ARG A 22 -2.32 7.26 -21.01
C ARG A 22 -1.36 8.36 -21.44
N SER A 23 -0.60 8.88 -20.49
CA SER A 23 0.42 9.88 -20.74
C SER A 23 1.70 9.53 -20.01
N GLU A 24 2.42 8.57 -20.58
CA GLU A 24 3.88 8.62 -20.60
C GLU A 24 4.27 8.36 -22.05
N SER A 25 5.08 9.25 -22.63
CA SER A 25 5.64 9.09 -23.97
C SER A 25 6.15 7.65 -24.14
N LYS A 26 5.69 6.93 -25.17
CA LYS A 26 6.14 5.56 -25.46
C LYS A 26 7.66 5.50 -25.33
N ARG A 27 8.20 4.60 -24.50
CA ARG A 27 9.66 4.40 -24.34
C ARG A 27 10.26 4.13 -25.72
N ARG A 28 11.20 4.99 -26.16
CA ARG A 28 11.77 4.98 -27.52
C ARG A 28 13.15 4.31 -27.63
N ARG A 29 13.75 3.94 -26.50
CA ARG A 29 15.10 3.37 -26.44
C ARG A 29 15.04 1.95 -25.90
N VAL A 30 15.85 1.07 -26.48
CA VAL A 30 15.99 -0.33 -26.07
C VAL A 30 17.45 -0.54 -25.65
N LEU A 31 17.63 -1.25 -24.56
CA LEU A 31 18.93 -1.72 -24.07
C LEU A 31 18.94 -3.24 -24.14
N TYR A 32 19.99 -3.81 -24.71
CA TYR A 32 20.23 -5.25 -24.72
C TYR A 32 21.31 -5.58 -23.69
N ILE A 33 21.04 -6.58 -22.85
CA ILE A 33 21.98 -7.08 -21.85
C ILE A 33 22.19 -8.55 -22.18
N LEU A 34 23.43 -8.91 -22.52
CA LEU A 34 23.81 -10.31 -22.70
C LEU A 34 24.21 -10.87 -21.35
N LEU A 35 23.64 -12.01 -21.00
CA LEU A 35 23.88 -12.72 -19.75
C LEU A 35 24.25 -14.16 -20.09
N SER A 36 25.16 -14.73 -19.31
CA SER A 36 25.32 -16.18 -19.22
C SER A 36 24.06 -16.82 -18.61
N ASP A 37 23.92 -18.13 -18.75
CA ASP A 37 22.78 -18.88 -18.20
C ASP A 37 22.65 -18.69 -16.67
N ASP A 38 23.78 -18.69 -15.96
CA ASP A 38 23.83 -18.51 -14.51
C ASP A 38 23.40 -17.10 -14.09
N GLU A 39 23.87 -16.08 -14.81
CA GLU A 39 23.47 -14.69 -14.59
C GLU A 39 21.99 -14.49 -14.86
N HIS A 40 21.47 -15.05 -15.97
CA HIS A 40 20.06 -14.98 -16.29
C HIS A 40 19.18 -15.68 -15.23
N ALA A 41 19.62 -16.84 -14.73
CA ALA A 41 18.94 -17.57 -13.66
C ALA A 41 18.94 -16.78 -12.33
N ALA A 42 20.04 -16.09 -12.01
CA ALA A 42 20.11 -15.23 -10.83
C ALA A 42 19.13 -14.04 -10.92
N VAL A 43 19.08 -13.35 -12.05
CA VAL A 43 18.18 -12.22 -12.31
C VAL A 43 16.71 -12.67 -12.30
N SER A 44 16.41 -13.82 -12.91
CA SER A 44 15.05 -14.37 -12.95
C SER A 44 14.52 -14.72 -11.56
N ARG A 45 15.33 -15.40 -10.73
CA ARG A 45 14.95 -15.69 -9.33
C ARG A 45 14.72 -14.42 -8.51
N ALA A 46 15.48 -13.36 -8.77
CA ALA A 46 15.28 -12.08 -8.09
C ALA A 46 13.96 -11.43 -8.51
N ALA A 47 13.63 -11.49 -9.80
CA ALA A 47 12.35 -11.01 -10.33
C ALA A 47 11.15 -11.79 -9.79
N GLU A 48 11.27 -13.11 -9.66
CA GLU A 48 10.24 -14.00 -9.11
C GLU A 48 9.91 -13.66 -7.65
N ARG A 49 10.92 -13.41 -6.81
CA ARG A 49 10.72 -12.99 -5.40
C ARG A 49 9.93 -11.69 -5.28
N GLU A 50 9.98 -10.84 -6.30
CA GLU A 50 9.26 -9.56 -6.36
C GLU A 50 8.02 -9.61 -7.26
N HIS A 51 7.62 -10.79 -7.76
CA HIS A 51 6.48 -11.00 -8.65
C HIS A 51 6.48 -10.12 -9.90
N LEU A 52 7.66 -9.96 -10.51
CA LEU A 52 7.84 -9.16 -11.72
C LEU A 52 8.39 -10.00 -12.87
N ALA A 53 8.11 -9.55 -14.09
CA ALA A 53 8.83 -10.06 -15.26
C ALA A 53 10.32 -9.72 -15.15
N THR A 54 11.20 -10.64 -15.53
CA THR A 54 12.67 -10.51 -15.45
C THR A 54 13.18 -9.19 -16.04
N ALA A 55 12.72 -8.82 -17.23
CA ALA A 55 13.11 -7.58 -17.90
C ALA A 55 12.61 -6.33 -17.17
N ALA A 56 11.40 -6.36 -16.59
CA ALA A 56 10.87 -5.26 -15.80
C ALA A 56 11.65 -5.10 -14.50
N TRP A 57 11.99 -6.21 -13.84
CA TRP A 57 12.83 -6.22 -12.65
C TRP A 57 14.20 -5.60 -12.95
N ALA A 58 14.89 -6.08 -14.00
CA ALA A 58 16.21 -5.58 -14.39
C ALA A 58 16.19 -4.06 -14.72
N ALA A 59 15.20 -3.60 -15.50
CA ALA A 59 15.09 -2.19 -15.86
C ALA A 59 14.89 -1.28 -14.64
N LEU A 60 14.04 -1.70 -13.69
CA LEU A 60 13.80 -0.93 -12.45
C LEU A 60 15.03 -0.92 -11.55
N THR A 61 15.75 -2.05 -11.46
CA THR A 61 16.98 -2.16 -10.66
C THR A 61 18.09 -1.27 -11.23
N LEU A 62 18.27 -1.25 -12.56
CA LEU A 62 19.24 -0.36 -13.22
C LEU A 62 18.89 1.12 -13.05
N LEU A 63 17.60 1.48 -13.12
CA LEU A 63 17.17 2.85 -12.91
C LEU A 63 17.43 3.31 -11.47
N ALA A 64 17.08 2.49 -10.47
CA ALA A 64 17.35 2.79 -9.07
C ALA A 64 18.85 3.01 -8.82
N ALA A 65 19.68 2.11 -9.37
CA ALA A 65 21.15 2.23 -9.27
C ALA A 65 21.68 3.51 -9.93
N ALA A 66 21.13 3.91 -11.08
CA ALA A 66 21.49 5.17 -11.75
C ALA A 66 21.07 6.40 -10.92
N ASP A 67 19.96 6.32 -10.20
CA ASP A 67 19.48 7.36 -9.28
C ASP A 67 20.23 7.36 -7.93
N GLY A 68 21.22 6.48 -7.74
CA GLY A 68 21.99 6.37 -6.50
C GLY A 68 21.22 5.72 -5.34
N THR A 69 20.14 4.99 -5.63
CA THR A 69 19.30 4.31 -4.63
C THR A 69 19.39 2.79 -4.81
N THR A 70 19.47 2.03 -3.72
CA THR A 70 19.43 0.56 -3.84
C THR A 70 17.99 0.06 -3.69
N ARG A 71 17.54 -0.83 -4.59
CA ARG A 71 16.16 -1.35 -4.56
C ARG A 71 15.82 -2.11 -3.26
N ALA A 72 16.82 -2.69 -2.61
CA ALA A 72 16.68 -3.32 -1.29
C ALA A 72 16.06 -2.35 -0.27
N GLU A 73 16.45 -1.07 -0.31
CA GLU A 73 15.88 -0.02 0.55
C GLU A 73 14.38 0.16 0.30
N HIS A 74 13.91 0.07 -0.96
CA HIS A 74 12.48 0.25 -1.26
C HIS A 74 11.59 -0.90 -0.77
N THR A 75 12.10 -2.14 -0.75
CA THR A 75 11.35 -3.28 -0.20
C THR A 75 11.28 -3.16 1.32
N GLN A 76 12.40 -2.84 1.96
CA GLN A 76 12.48 -2.67 3.40
C GLN A 76 11.61 -1.49 3.87
N VAL A 77 11.66 -0.35 3.16
CA VAL A 77 10.79 0.80 3.43
C VAL A 77 9.31 0.49 3.17
N ARG A 78 8.97 -0.34 2.16
CA ARG A 78 7.57 -0.75 1.93
C ARG A 78 7.01 -1.66 3.02
N GLU A 79 7.79 -2.65 3.47
CA GLU A 79 7.39 -3.53 4.58
C GLU A 79 7.18 -2.72 5.86
N VAL A 80 8.10 -1.80 6.12
CA VAL A 80 8.03 -0.83 7.23
C VAL A 80 6.75 0.02 7.11
N LEU A 81 6.49 0.61 5.95
CA LEU A 81 5.30 1.43 5.71
C LEU A 81 4.01 0.63 5.89
N GLN A 82 3.98 -0.63 5.44
CA GLN A 82 2.82 -1.50 5.62
C GLN A 82 2.56 -1.80 7.10
N ALA A 83 3.62 -2.07 7.88
CA ALA A 83 3.50 -2.27 9.32
C ALA A 83 3.00 -1.00 10.04
N VAL A 84 3.49 0.18 9.64
CA VAL A 84 3.01 1.47 10.18
C VAL A 84 1.53 1.71 9.86
N MET A 85 1.11 1.45 8.62
CA MET A 85 -0.28 1.62 8.20
C MET A 85 -1.24 0.69 8.95
N GLN A 86 -0.84 -0.56 9.19
CA GLN A 86 -1.62 -1.49 10.02
C GLN A 86 -1.75 -1.01 11.46
N ALA A 87 -0.65 -0.55 12.05
CA ALA A 87 -0.63 -0.05 13.41
C ALA A 87 -1.48 1.23 13.57
N ARG A 88 -1.45 2.15 12.59
CA ARG A 88 -2.35 3.31 12.50
C ARG A 88 -3.82 2.89 12.49
N GLY A 89 -4.17 1.85 11.71
CA GLY A 89 -5.54 1.33 11.67
C GLY A 89 -6.01 0.78 13.01
N GLN A 90 -5.14 0.08 13.75
CA GLN A 90 -5.45 -0.41 15.10
C GLN A 90 -5.65 0.73 16.10
N ALA A 91 -4.79 1.77 16.05
CA ALA A 91 -4.89 2.95 16.90
C ALA A 91 -6.20 3.70 16.68
N GLN A 92 -6.60 3.89 15.41
CA GLN A 92 -7.81 4.59 15.05
C GLN A 92 -9.07 3.88 15.57
N ARG A 93 -9.14 2.55 15.47
CA ARG A 93 -10.26 1.76 16.01
C ARG A 93 -10.38 1.88 17.52
N ILE A 94 -9.25 1.90 18.22
CA ILE A 94 -9.20 2.09 19.66
C ILE A 94 -9.65 3.48 20.06
N GLY A 95 -9.18 4.52 19.36
CA GLY A 95 -9.61 5.89 19.61
C GLY A 95 -11.12 6.06 19.45
N VAL A 96 -11.70 5.44 18.41
CA VAL A 96 -13.16 5.41 18.20
C VAL A 96 -13.87 4.73 19.37
N ASN A 97 -13.41 3.56 19.78
CA ASN A 97 -14.04 2.81 20.87
C ASN A 97 -13.92 3.54 22.23
N LEU A 98 -12.78 4.19 22.49
CA LEU A 98 -12.60 5.00 23.70
C LEU A 98 -13.52 6.22 23.69
N ASN A 99 -13.66 6.90 22.55
CA ASN A 99 -14.56 8.04 22.41
C ASN A 99 -16.03 7.64 22.65
N GLN A 100 -16.43 6.45 22.19
CA GLN A 100 -17.74 5.89 22.49
C GLN A 100 -17.92 5.63 24.00
N ALA A 101 -16.91 5.06 24.66
CA ALA A 101 -16.96 4.79 26.09
C ALA A 101 -17.01 6.08 26.95
N VAL A 102 -16.29 7.12 26.55
CA VAL A 102 -16.37 8.46 27.18
C VAL A 102 -17.74 9.09 26.97
N THR A 103 -18.32 8.95 25.77
CA THR A 103 -19.68 9.45 25.49
C THR A 103 -20.71 8.74 26.38
N ALA A 104 -20.61 7.42 26.53
CA ALA A 104 -21.46 6.64 27.45
C ALA A 104 -21.29 7.05 28.92
N LEU A 105 -20.06 7.34 29.35
CA LEU A 105 -19.79 7.85 30.70
C LEU A 105 -20.41 9.24 30.93
N ASN A 106 -20.27 10.14 29.97
CA ASN A 106 -20.84 11.48 30.03
C ASN A 106 -22.38 11.47 30.05
N SER A 107 -23.02 10.38 29.60
CA SER A 107 -24.45 10.13 29.77
C SER A 107 -24.85 9.52 31.13
N GLY A 108 -23.91 9.34 32.07
CA GLY A 108 -24.18 8.86 33.43
C GLY A 108 -24.07 7.34 33.62
N GLU A 109 -23.65 6.60 32.60
CA GLU A 109 -23.43 5.15 32.67
C GLU A 109 -22.00 4.86 33.17
N VAL A 110 -21.85 4.49 34.46
CA VAL A 110 -20.56 4.05 35.00
C VAL A 110 -20.30 2.62 34.52
N SER A 111 -19.64 2.51 33.37
CA SER A 111 -19.39 1.22 32.73
C SER A 111 -17.95 0.74 32.98
N SER A 112 -17.81 -0.45 33.57
CA SER A 112 -16.54 -1.20 33.72
C SER A 112 -15.79 -1.39 32.39
N THR A 113 -16.48 -1.21 31.27
CA THR A 113 -15.98 -1.20 29.90
C THR A 113 -14.89 -0.14 29.64
N ILE A 114 -14.89 0.98 30.37
CA ILE A 114 -13.89 2.06 30.19
C ILE A 114 -12.48 1.61 30.59
N GLN A 115 -12.35 0.85 31.68
CA GLN A 115 -11.06 0.32 32.11
C GLN A 115 -10.50 -0.65 31.07
N TRP A 116 -11.37 -1.46 30.45
CA TRP A 116 -10.97 -2.37 29.37
C TRP A 116 -10.49 -1.61 28.13
N TYR A 117 -11.22 -0.56 27.71
CA TYR A 117 -10.81 0.27 26.58
C TYR A 117 -9.52 1.04 26.84
N ALA A 118 -9.33 1.58 28.04
CA ALA A 118 -8.08 2.23 28.44
C ALA A 118 -6.90 1.24 28.40
N HIS A 119 -7.09 0.01 28.87
CA HIS A 119 -6.07 -1.03 28.81
C HIS A 119 -5.75 -1.47 27.37
N ALA A 120 -6.76 -1.58 26.51
CA ALA A 120 -6.59 -1.90 25.10
C ALA A 120 -5.83 -0.77 24.37
N ALA A 121 -6.13 0.50 24.70
CA ALA A 121 -5.44 1.65 24.16
C ALA A 121 -3.96 1.69 24.57
N ALA A 122 -3.68 1.53 25.86
CA ALA A 122 -2.32 1.48 26.38
C ALA A 122 -1.49 0.36 25.73
N ARG A 123 -2.09 -0.82 25.49
CA ARG A 123 -1.40 -1.93 24.81
C ARG A 123 -1.05 -1.61 23.36
N THR A 124 -1.91 -0.91 22.64
CA THR A 124 -1.66 -0.57 21.23
C THR A 124 -0.66 0.57 21.08
N VAL A 125 -0.69 1.56 21.97
CA VAL A 125 0.35 2.61 22.03
C VAL A 125 1.73 1.97 22.25
N ARG A 126 1.86 1.05 23.21
CA ARG A 126 3.13 0.31 23.43
C ARG A 126 3.59 -0.49 22.21
N LYS A 127 2.65 -1.07 21.45
CA LYS A 127 2.99 -1.79 20.20
C LYS A 127 3.46 -0.82 19.11
N LEU A 128 2.88 0.37 19.02
CA LEU A 128 3.31 1.42 18.12
C LEU A 128 4.71 1.92 18.48
N ASP A 129 4.97 2.15 19.78
CA ASP A 129 6.28 2.59 20.27
C ASP A 129 7.36 1.54 19.96
N ALA A 130 7.07 0.26 20.23
CA ALA A 130 7.99 -0.83 19.92
C ALA A 130 8.26 -0.97 18.40
N LEU A 131 7.24 -0.75 17.58
CA LEU A 131 7.40 -0.72 16.13
C LEU A 131 8.27 0.47 15.72
N ALA A 132 8.00 1.67 16.22
CA ALA A 132 8.77 2.88 15.92
C ALA A 132 10.25 2.73 16.31
N ASP A 133 10.54 2.12 17.46
CA ASP A 133 11.91 1.82 17.89
C ASP A 133 12.60 0.80 16.98
N GLU A 134 11.89 -0.21 16.50
CA GLU A 134 12.43 -1.16 15.52
C GLU A 134 12.72 -0.48 14.18
N LEU A 135 11.86 0.44 13.75
CA LEU A 135 12.09 1.23 12.53
C LEU A 135 13.32 2.12 12.68
N ARG A 136 13.46 2.81 13.81
CA ARG A 136 14.62 3.63 14.13
C ARG A 136 15.93 2.83 14.10
N ARG A 137 15.90 1.54 14.48
CA ARG A 137 17.07 0.66 14.43
C ARG A 137 17.42 0.17 13.03
N ARG A 138 16.43 0.09 12.13
CA ARG A 138 16.59 -0.49 10.78
C ARG A 138 16.79 0.55 9.68
N LEU A 139 16.46 1.81 9.93
CA LEU A 139 16.75 2.92 9.03
C LEU A 139 18.13 3.50 9.39
N PRO A 140 19.01 3.75 8.41
CA PRO A 140 20.33 4.35 8.64
C PRO A 140 20.24 5.79 9.18
#